data_AF-A0A9E9C659-F1
#
_entry.id   AF-A0A9E9C659-F1
#
_cell.length_a   1.000
_cell.length_b   1.000
_cell.length_c   1.000
_cell.angle_alpha   90.00
_cell.angle_beta   90.00
_cell.angle_gamma   90.00
#
_symmetry.space_group_name_H-M   'P 1'
#
loop_
_entity.id
_entity.type
_entity.pdbx_description
1 polymer ?
#
loop_
_entity_poly.entity_id
_entity_poly.type
_entity_poly.pdbx_seq_one_letter_code
_entity_poly.pdbx_strand_id
1 'polypeptide(L)'
;MKIKKSTVFLLLAALALGGITVLTVQTQQPSSEQTAEGEPQDLFAFQEAQVQSFTLENRSESFRFERNEEGQWQMLEPEQQRASDASIAFLLNQMAAAESTRSITISANERSDFGLDDPLATVDVTLDNQETHRLVLGGYDFNRSFLYALVDPAADENADLQVFLVSPNFENAVIRPREDWKATEETSPESSPTPSPDASPSSTESAAPEASPSPLPSEVEASPSPTDPASPANSE
;
A
#
# COMPACT_ATOMS: atom_id res chain seq x y z
N MET A 1 46.97 -54.78 -13.95
CA MET A 1 46.63 -55.13 -12.55
C MET A 1 45.19 -55.61 -12.49
N LYS A 2 44.91 -56.79 -11.92
CA LYS A 2 43.53 -57.30 -11.77
C LYS A 2 42.90 -56.65 -10.53
N ILE A 3 42.04 -55.65 -10.72
CA ILE A 3 41.32 -55.02 -9.61
C ILE A 3 40.42 -56.10 -8.99
N LYS A 4 40.60 -56.37 -7.69
CA LYS A 4 39.82 -57.38 -6.98
C LYS A 4 38.37 -56.90 -6.91
N LYS A 5 37.40 -57.79 -7.19
CA LYS A 5 35.96 -57.46 -7.18
C LYS A 5 35.52 -56.82 -5.86
N SER A 6 36.15 -57.18 -4.74
CA SER A 6 35.93 -56.56 -3.43
C SER A 6 36.37 -55.09 -3.33
N THR A 7 37.40 -54.67 -4.06
CA THR A 7 37.83 -53.26 -4.12
C THR A 7 36.83 -52.42 -4.91
N VAL A 8 36.26 -52.98 -5.98
CA VAL A 8 35.20 -52.31 -6.76
C VAL A 8 33.92 -52.19 -5.92
N PHE A 9 33.57 -53.22 -5.16
CA PHE A 9 32.42 -53.18 -4.25
C PHE A 9 32.58 -52.11 -3.16
N LEU A 10 33.78 -51.99 -2.56
CA LEU A 10 34.04 -51.00 -1.52
C LEU A 10 34.01 -49.56 -2.07
N LEU A 11 34.54 -49.33 -3.27
CA LEU A 11 34.45 -48.03 -3.93
C LEU A 11 33.00 -47.64 -4.28
N LEU A 12 32.19 -48.59 -4.74
CA LEU A 12 30.77 -48.35 -5.00
C LEU A 12 29.99 -48.06 -3.71
N ALA A 13 30.28 -48.78 -2.62
CA ALA A 13 29.66 -48.51 -1.32
C ALA A 13 30.04 -47.13 -0.78
N ALA A 14 31.30 -46.71 -0.93
CA ALA A 14 31.76 -45.38 -0.52
C ALA A 14 31.10 -44.26 -1.34
N LEU A 15 30.93 -44.46 -2.65
CA LEU A 15 30.21 -43.51 -3.52
C LEU A 15 28.71 -43.46 -3.21
N ALA A 16 28.09 -44.60 -2.88
CA ALA A 16 26.68 -44.64 -2.47
C ALA A 16 26.46 -43.92 -1.13
N LEU A 17 27.33 -44.15 -0.15
CA LEU A 17 27.25 -43.49 1.16
C LEU A 17 27.54 -41.99 1.04
N GLY A 18 28.57 -41.58 0.29
CA GLY A 18 28.86 -40.18 0.03
C GLY A 18 27.74 -39.48 -0.75
N GLY A 19 27.21 -40.12 -1.78
CA GLY A 19 26.09 -39.62 -2.58
C GLY A 19 24.80 -39.44 -1.76
N ILE A 20 24.48 -40.40 -0.88
CA ILE A 20 23.31 -40.28 0.01
C ILE A 20 23.47 -39.10 0.97
N THR A 21 24.65 -38.88 1.57
CA THR A 21 24.86 -37.74 2.47
C THR A 21 24.75 -36.39 1.77
N VAL A 22 25.26 -36.27 0.54
CA VAL A 22 25.14 -35.03 -0.25
C VAL A 22 23.70 -34.77 -0.67
N LEU A 23 22.94 -35.83 -1.00
CA LEU A 23 21.52 -35.69 -1.34
C LEU A 23 20.66 -35.31 -0.13
N THR A 24 20.97 -35.77 1.08
CA THR A 24 20.24 -35.36 2.31
C THR A 24 20.56 -33.94 2.78
N VAL A 25 21.76 -33.43 2.47
CA VAL A 25 22.17 -32.06 2.82
C VAL A 25 21.62 -31.04 1.82
N GLN A 26 21.23 -31.46 0.61
CA GLN A 26 20.71 -30.56 -0.44
C GLN A 26 19.19 -30.37 -0.38
N THR A 27 18.45 -31.26 0.30
CA THR A 27 17.00 -31.07 0.59
C THR A 27 16.75 -30.37 1.93
N GLN A 28 17.80 -30.05 2.66
CA GLN A 28 17.75 -29.14 3.79
C GLN A 28 18.63 -27.96 3.43
N GLN A 29 18.14 -27.07 2.56
CA GLN A 29 18.61 -25.70 2.63
C GLN A 29 18.36 -25.26 4.08
N PRO A 30 19.39 -24.96 4.88
CA PRO A 30 19.13 -24.11 6.01
C PRO A 30 18.71 -22.78 5.38
N SER A 31 17.41 -22.48 5.35
CA SER A 31 16.93 -21.10 5.19
C SER A 31 17.34 -20.32 6.44
N SER A 32 18.65 -20.16 6.62
CA SER A 32 19.24 -19.00 7.26
C SER A 32 19.35 -17.93 6.18
N GLU A 33 18.19 -17.46 5.72
CA GLU A 33 18.03 -16.34 4.80
C GLU A 33 17.03 -15.39 5.46
N GLN A 34 17.54 -14.54 6.36
CA GLN A 34 16.71 -13.57 7.09
C GLN A 34 16.05 -12.52 6.19
N THR A 35 16.22 -12.58 4.87
CA THR A 35 15.42 -11.82 3.91
C THR A 35 15.50 -12.54 2.57
N ALA A 36 14.41 -13.13 2.09
CA ALA A 36 14.31 -13.60 0.72
C ALA A 36 13.90 -12.41 -0.16
N GLU A 37 14.75 -12.01 -1.09
CA GLU A 37 14.44 -11.00 -2.11
C GLU A 37 14.15 -11.73 -3.42
N GLY A 38 12.89 -11.72 -3.84
CA GLY A 38 12.38 -12.55 -4.94
C GLY A 38 11.58 -11.76 -5.99
N GLU A 39 11.03 -12.48 -6.95
CA GLU A 39 10.04 -11.92 -7.88
C GLU A 39 8.81 -11.42 -7.12
N PRO A 40 8.12 -10.37 -7.60
CA PRO A 40 6.91 -9.89 -6.96
C PRO A 40 5.87 -11.02 -6.89
N GLN A 41 5.38 -11.28 -5.69
CA GLN A 41 4.34 -12.25 -5.42
C GLN A 41 3.10 -11.55 -4.88
N ASP A 42 1.95 -11.86 -5.48
CA ASP A 42 0.64 -11.48 -4.95
C ASP A 42 0.44 -12.11 -3.58
N LEU A 43 0.05 -11.29 -2.61
CA LEU A 43 -0.24 -11.74 -1.25
C LEU A 43 -1.64 -12.34 -1.11
N PHE A 44 -2.57 -11.92 -1.97
CA PHE A 44 -3.95 -12.39 -1.96
C PHE A 44 -4.41 -12.76 -3.36
N ALA A 45 -5.19 -13.83 -3.48
CA ALA A 45 -5.70 -14.35 -4.74
C ALA A 45 -7.20 -14.07 -4.94
N PHE A 46 -7.67 -12.88 -4.53
CA PHE A 46 -9.05 -12.46 -4.66
C PHE A 46 -9.18 -11.07 -5.30
N GLN A 47 -10.36 -10.78 -5.83
CA GLN A 47 -10.76 -9.46 -6.31
C GLN A 47 -11.76 -8.81 -5.35
N GLU A 48 -11.78 -7.47 -5.30
CA GLU A 48 -12.74 -6.70 -4.48
C GLU A 48 -14.18 -7.19 -4.63
N ALA A 49 -14.60 -7.49 -5.87
CA ALA A 49 -15.96 -7.91 -6.17
C ALA A 49 -16.38 -9.23 -5.49
N GLN A 50 -15.42 -10.08 -5.11
CA GLN A 50 -15.67 -11.38 -4.47
C GLN A 50 -15.87 -11.25 -2.95
N VAL A 51 -15.57 -10.08 -2.37
CA VAL A 51 -15.69 -9.86 -0.93
C VAL A 51 -17.15 -9.63 -0.56
N GLN A 52 -17.64 -10.35 0.46
CA GLN A 52 -19.00 -10.23 0.98
C GLN A 52 -19.06 -9.46 2.30
N SER A 53 -18.09 -9.68 3.17
CA SER A 53 -17.97 -8.96 4.43
C SER A 53 -16.52 -8.82 4.83
N PHE A 54 -16.24 -7.82 5.65
CA PHE A 54 -14.93 -7.69 6.28
C PHE A 54 -15.03 -6.96 7.62
N THR A 55 -14.05 -7.21 8.48
CA THR A 55 -13.84 -6.42 9.70
C THR A 55 -12.49 -5.72 9.62
N LEU A 56 -12.46 -4.48 10.10
CA LEU A 56 -11.25 -3.69 10.24
C LEU A 56 -11.12 -3.31 11.71
N GLU A 57 -10.07 -3.79 12.35
CA GLU A 57 -9.71 -3.40 13.71
C GLU A 57 -8.46 -2.55 13.66
N ASN A 58 -8.53 -1.32 14.16
CA ASN A 58 -7.37 -0.46 14.33
C ASN A 58 -7.28 0.02 15.78
N ARG A 59 -6.25 0.81 16.10
CA ARG A 59 -6.06 1.33 17.47
C ARG A 59 -7.18 2.25 17.98
N SER A 60 -8.01 2.79 17.09
CA SER A 60 -9.06 3.74 17.43
C SER A 60 -10.39 3.03 17.68
N GLU A 61 -10.80 2.15 16.76
CA GLU A 61 -12.09 1.47 16.79
C GLU A 61 -12.11 0.23 15.89
N SER A 62 -13.12 -0.61 16.10
CA SER A 62 -13.42 -1.77 15.26
C SER A 62 -14.62 -1.47 14.37
N PHE A 63 -14.48 -1.80 13.09
CA PHE A 63 -15.53 -1.67 12.09
C PHE A 63 -15.91 -3.04 11.53
N ARG A 64 -17.20 -3.20 11.23
CA ARG A 64 -17.73 -4.38 10.54
C ARG A 64 -18.55 -3.92 9.35
N PHE A 65 -18.27 -4.49 8.19
CA PHE A 65 -18.95 -4.17 6.94
C PHE A 65 -19.47 -5.44 6.26
N GLU A 66 -20.61 -5.30 5.59
CA GLU A 66 -21.26 -6.39 4.84
C GLU A 66 -21.98 -5.83 3.62
N ARG A 67 -21.97 -6.57 2.51
CA ARG A 67 -22.82 -6.29 1.35
C ARG A 67 -24.24 -6.79 1.60
N ASN A 68 -25.22 -5.92 1.40
CA ASN A 68 -26.62 -6.33 1.44
C ASN A 68 -27.04 -7.08 0.16
N GLU A 69 -28.30 -7.54 0.10
CA GLU A 69 -28.86 -8.25 -1.06
C GLU A 69 -28.88 -7.41 -2.35
N GLU A 70 -28.81 -6.08 -2.24
CA GLU A 70 -28.72 -5.14 -3.37
C GLU A 70 -27.26 -4.88 -3.81
N GLY A 71 -26.28 -5.54 -3.17
CA GLY A 71 -24.85 -5.40 -3.45
C GLY A 71 -24.22 -4.12 -2.89
N GLN A 72 -24.90 -3.44 -1.97
CA GLN A 72 -24.44 -2.19 -1.37
C GLN A 72 -23.76 -2.44 -0.03
N TRP A 73 -22.67 -1.73 0.22
CA TRP A 73 -21.97 -1.84 1.49
C TRP A 73 -22.72 -1.17 2.65
N GLN A 74 -22.86 -1.92 3.74
CA GLN A 74 -23.39 -1.45 5.01
C GLN A 74 -22.31 -1.57 6.09
N MET A 75 -22.20 -0.55 6.93
CA MET A 75 -21.50 -0.62 8.20
C MET A 75 -22.47 -1.18 9.23
N LEU A 76 -22.04 -2.21 9.96
CA LEU A 76 -22.78 -2.83 11.06
C LEU A 76 -22.28 -2.37 12.42
N GLU A 77 -20.97 -2.12 12.52
CA GLU A 77 -20.28 -1.63 13.72
C GLU A 77 -19.31 -0.50 13.32
N PRO A 78 -19.15 0.54 14.16
CA PRO A 78 -19.78 0.73 15.48
C PRO A 78 -21.24 1.19 15.43
N GLU A 79 -21.72 1.65 14.27
CA GLU A 79 -23.10 2.07 14.06
C GLU A 79 -23.65 1.53 12.73
N GLN A 80 -24.95 1.25 12.69
CA GLN A 80 -25.59 0.68 11.51
C GLN A 80 -25.97 1.78 10.51
N GLN A 81 -25.32 1.80 9.36
CA GLN A 81 -25.60 2.77 8.28
C GLN A 81 -25.02 2.32 6.94
N ARG A 82 -25.37 3.04 5.87
CA ARG A 82 -24.72 2.86 4.57
C ARG A 82 -23.25 3.28 4.65
N ALA A 83 -22.36 2.41 4.18
CA ALA A 83 -20.94 2.69 4.14
C ALA A 83 -20.51 3.38 2.83
N SER A 84 -19.36 4.03 2.86
CA SER A 84 -18.72 4.62 1.69
C SER A 84 -18.16 3.52 0.79
N ASP A 85 -18.80 3.32 -0.36
CA ASP A 85 -18.33 2.40 -1.39
C ASP A 85 -16.90 2.75 -1.84
N ALA A 86 -16.55 4.05 -1.89
CA ALA A 86 -15.22 4.51 -2.28
C ALA A 86 -14.13 4.16 -1.25
N SER A 87 -14.41 4.33 0.05
CA SER A 87 -13.45 4.01 1.12
C SER A 87 -13.22 2.51 1.24
N ILE A 88 -14.30 1.72 1.10
CA ILE A 88 -14.21 0.26 1.10
C ILE A 88 -13.45 -0.24 -0.12
N ALA A 89 -13.80 0.23 -1.31
CA ALA A 89 -13.10 -0.15 -2.53
C ALA A 89 -11.61 0.20 -2.47
N PHE A 90 -11.24 1.32 -1.85
CA PHE A 90 -9.82 1.68 -1.67
C PHE A 90 -9.07 0.63 -0.83
N LEU A 91 -9.62 0.22 0.31
CA LEU A 91 -9.01 -0.81 1.16
C LEU A 91 -8.93 -2.17 0.46
N LEU A 92 -10.04 -2.64 -0.08
CA LEU A 92 -10.12 -3.97 -0.69
C LEU A 92 -9.25 -4.09 -1.95
N ASN A 93 -9.19 -3.04 -2.78
CA ASN A 93 -8.26 -3.01 -3.91
C ASN A 93 -6.80 -2.95 -3.46
N GLN A 94 -6.50 -2.26 -2.35
CA GLN A 94 -5.15 -2.24 -1.82
C GLN A 94 -4.70 -3.62 -1.33
N MET A 95 -5.62 -4.42 -0.78
CA MET A 95 -5.37 -5.83 -0.45
C MET A 95 -5.27 -6.70 -1.71
N ALA A 96 -6.18 -6.58 -2.66
CA ALA A 96 -6.16 -7.39 -3.89
C ALA A 96 -4.92 -7.14 -4.75
N ALA A 97 -4.39 -5.92 -4.75
CA ALA A 97 -3.15 -5.54 -5.45
C ALA A 97 -1.92 -5.59 -4.53
N ALA A 98 -2.02 -6.25 -3.38
CA ALA A 98 -0.90 -6.34 -2.44
C ALA A 98 0.13 -7.32 -2.99
N GLU A 99 1.30 -6.80 -3.31
CA GLU A 99 2.44 -7.59 -3.76
C GLU A 99 3.60 -7.40 -2.79
N SER A 100 4.41 -8.44 -2.62
CA SER A 100 5.70 -8.33 -1.94
C SER A 100 6.81 -9.01 -2.73
N THR A 101 7.95 -8.35 -2.80
CA THR A 101 9.21 -8.92 -3.29
C THR A 101 10.11 -9.38 -2.14
N ARG A 102 9.75 -9.07 -0.90
CA ARG A 102 10.57 -9.30 0.30
C ARG A 102 9.77 -9.96 1.41
N SER A 103 10.34 -11.01 1.96
CA SER A 103 9.81 -11.64 3.17
C SER A 103 10.92 -11.99 4.15
N ILE A 104 10.58 -11.98 5.43
CA ILE A 104 11.46 -12.25 6.55
C ILE A 104 10.78 -13.31 7.40
N THR A 105 11.46 -14.42 7.68
CA THR A 105 10.97 -15.42 8.63
C THR A 105 11.50 -15.08 10.01
N ILE A 106 10.60 -14.95 10.97
CA ILE A 106 10.93 -14.62 12.36
C ILE A 106 10.38 -15.69 13.29
N SER A 107 10.99 -15.86 14.45
CA SER A 107 10.41 -16.66 15.52
C SER A 107 9.25 -15.90 16.17
N ALA A 108 8.28 -16.61 16.73
CA ALA A 108 7.12 -16.00 17.39
C ALA A 108 7.49 -14.98 18.50
N ASN A 109 8.61 -15.19 19.20
CA ASN A 109 9.07 -14.30 20.27
C ASN A 109 9.63 -12.97 19.76
N GLU A 110 9.86 -12.81 18.45
CA GLU A 110 10.34 -11.58 17.83
C GLU A 110 9.17 -10.71 17.33
N ARG A 111 7.93 -11.17 17.44
CA ARG A 111 6.72 -10.50 16.93
C ARG A 111 6.59 -9.04 17.38
N SER A 112 6.93 -8.74 18.64
CA SER A 112 6.92 -7.37 19.17
C SER A 112 7.91 -6.43 18.46
N ASP A 113 9.06 -6.93 17.99
CA ASP A 113 10.10 -6.09 17.35
C ASP A 113 9.63 -5.53 16.00
N PHE A 114 8.65 -6.19 15.38
CA PHE A 114 8.03 -5.81 14.11
C PHE A 114 6.69 -5.06 14.31
N GLY A 115 6.31 -4.77 15.56
CA GLY A 115 5.04 -4.11 15.88
C GLY A 115 3.81 -4.97 15.56
N LEU A 116 3.93 -6.30 15.62
CA LEU A 116 2.86 -7.24 15.30
C LEU A 116 2.06 -7.71 16.54
N ASP A 117 2.56 -7.44 17.75
CA ASP A 117 1.83 -7.68 19.02
C ASP A 117 0.73 -6.62 19.25
N ASP A 118 1.05 -5.36 18.93
CA ASP A 118 0.09 -4.24 18.89
C ASP A 118 0.02 -3.74 17.44
N PRO A 119 -0.73 -4.44 16.58
CA PRO A 119 -0.76 -4.14 15.16
C PRO A 119 -1.36 -2.76 14.89
N LEU A 120 -0.89 -2.13 13.81
CA LEU A 120 -1.46 -0.89 13.29
C LEU A 120 -2.93 -1.07 12.93
N ALA A 121 -3.23 -2.18 12.26
CA ALA A 121 -4.57 -2.64 11.98
C ALA A 121 -4.59 -4.14 11.65
N THR A 122 -5.74 -4.77 11.84
CA THR A 122 -6.04 -6.13 11.39
C THR A 122 -7.29 -6.09 10.53
N VAL A 123 -7.22 -6.73 9.36
CA VAL A 123 -8.34 -6.81 8.41
C VAL A 123 -8.67 -8.27 8.16
N ASP A 124 -9.90 -8.66 8.46
CA ASP A 124 -10.42 -9.99 8.15
C ASP A 124 -11.46 -9.85 7.05
N VAL A 125 -11.27 -10.58 5.95
CA VAL A 125 -12.10 -10.54 4.76
C VAL A 125 -12.77 -11.90 4.60
N THR A 126 -14.07 -11.92 4.31
CA THR A 126 -14.82 -13.12 3.94
C THR A 126 -15.31 -13.00 2.51
N LEU A 127 -14.96 -13.97 1.67
CA LEU A 127 -15.33 -14.04 0.27
C LEU A 127 -16.67 -14.75 0.06
N ASP A 128 -17.20 -14.64 -1.16
CA ASP A 128 -18.45 -15.29 -1.60
C ASP A 128 -18.42 -16.83 -1.54
N ASN A 129 -17.24 -17.42 -1.68
CA ASN A 129 -16.97 -18.86 -1.55
C ASN A 129 -16.77 -19.29 -0.08
N GLN A 130 -16.97 -18.39 0.89
CA GLN A 130 -16.74 -18.59 2.33
C GLN A 130 -15.27 -18.72 2.75
N GLU A 131 -14.32 -18.49 1.83
CA GLU A 131 -12.91 -18.38 2.16
C GLU A 131 -12.66 -17.09 2.94
N THR A 132 -11.74 -17.16 3.91
CA THR A 132 -11.40 -16.04 4.77
C THR A 132 -9.93 -15.72 4.65
N HIS A 133 -9.62 -14.43 4.52
CA HIS A 133 -8.25 -13.93 4.54
C HIS A 133 -8.06 -12.94 5.69
N ARG A 134 -6.88 -12.99 6.30
CA ARG A 134 -6.46 -12.12 7.40
C ARG A 134 -5.18 -11.39 7.02
N LEU A 135 -5.24 -10.06 7.08
CA LEU A 135 -4.08 -9.18 6.98
C LEU A 135 -3.82 -8.53 8.33
N VAL A 136 -2.63 -8.73 8.90
CA VAL A 136 -2.18 -8.03 10.10
C VAL A 136 -1.08 -7.06 9.71
N LEU A 137 -1.31 -5.75 9.89
CA LEU A 137 -0.34 -4.70 9.60
C LEU A 137 0.41 -4.33 10.88
N GLY A 138 1.72 -4.44 10.84
CA GLY A 138 2.63 -4.09 11.94
C GLY A 138 3.23 -2.70 11.81
N GLY A 139 4.45 -2.57 12.34
CA GLY A 139 5.22 -1.34 12.29
C GLY A 139 5.89 -1.10 10.94
N TYR A 140 6.60 0.03 10.87
CA TYR A 140 7.45 0.38 9.75
C TYR A 140 8.79 -0.36 9.80
N ASP A 141 9.39 -0.58 8.63
CA ASP A 141 10.80 -0.92 8.54
C ASP A 141 11.69 0.25 9.00
N PHE A 142 12.98 0.00 9.18
CA PHE A 142 13.93 1.00 9.69
C PHE A 142 13.93 2.31 8.87
N ASN A 143 13.77 2.23 7.55
CA ASN A 143 13.76 3.40 6.67
C ASN A 143 12.36 3.98 6.42
N ARG A 144 11.31 3.43 7.07
CA ARG A 144 9.90 3.79 6.90
C ARG A 144 9.42 3.75 5.44
N SER A 145 10.02 2.89 4.63
CA SER A 145 9.68 2.67 3.22
C SER A 145 8.59 1.61 3.07
N PHE A 146 8.48 0.69 4.03
CA PHE A 146 7.52 -0.42 4.02
C PHE A 146 6.90 -0.61 5.40
N LEU A 147 5.72 -1.22 5.42
CA LEU A 147 5.10 -1.77 6.62
C LEU A 147 5.35 -3.27 6.68
N TYR A 148 5.57 -3.80 7.88
CA TYR A 148 5.56 -5.23 8.12
C TYR A 148 4.13 -5.75 8.09
N ALA A 149 3.90 -6.91 7.48
CA ALA A 149 2.59 -7.52 7.40
C ALA A 149 2.65 -9.03 7.59
N LEU A 150 1.64 -9.60 8.23
CA LEU A 150 1.36 -11.03 8.19
C LEU A 150 0.13 -11.27 7.31
N VAL A 151 0.23 -12.30 6.49
CA VAL A 151 -0.83 -12.74 5.57
C VAL A 151 -1.23 -14.14 5.98
N ASP A 152 -2.51 -14.33 6.28
CA ASP A 152 -3.10 -15.59 6.74
C ASP A 152 -2.24 -16.32 7.80
N PRO A 153 -1.84 -15.63 8.89
CA PRO A 153 -0.96 -16.24 9.89
C PRO A 153 -1.64 -17.44 10.54
N ALA A 154 -0.87 -18.50 10.78
CA ALA A 154 -1.36 -19.67 11.48
C ALA A 154 -1.87 -19.29 12.88
N ALA A 155 -2.90 -19.99 13.36
CA ALA A 155 -3.46 -19.78 14.69
C ALA A 155 -2.52 -20.23 15.83
N ASP A 156 -1.40 -20.88 15.52
CA ASP A 156 -0.39 -21.27 16.50
C ASP A 156 0.52 -20.06 16.81
N GLU A 157 0.40 -19.55 18.04
CA GLU A 157 1.18 -18.42 18.53
C GLU A 157 2.68 -18.72 18.65
N ASN A 158 3.12 -19.98 18.59
CA ASN A 158 4.53 -20.37 18.72
C ASN A 158 5.18 -20.72 17.39
N ALA A 159 4.42 -20.74 16.29
CA ALA A 159 4.96 -21.04 14.98
C ALA A 159 5.83 -19.89 14.45
N ASP A 160 6.82 -20.22 13.63
CA ASP A 160 7.58 -19.21 12.89
C ASP A 160 6.65 -18.41 11.98
N LEU A 161 6.84 -17.10 11.96
CA LEU A 161 6.00 -16.16 11.25
C LEU A 161 6.71 -15.69 9.97
N GLN A 162 6.01 -15.77 8.84
CA GLN A 162 6.47 -15.15 7.60
C GLN A 162 5.95 -13.71 7.53
N VAL A 163 6.85 -12.76 7.72
CA VAL A 163 6.57 -11.32 7.62
C VAL A 163 6.85 -10.83 6.21
N PHE A 164 5.87 -10.19 5.59
CA PHE A 164 5.99 -9.53 4.28
C PHE A 164 6.20 -8.03 4.45
N LEU A 165 6.82 -7.39 3.46
CA LEU A 165 6.96 -5.93 3.41
C LEU A 165 5.97 -5.36 2.40
N VAL A 166 5.01 -4.56 2.88
CA VAL A 166 3.94 -4.00 2.06
C VAL A 166 4.05 -2.48 1.93
N SER A 167 3.37 -1.94 0.92
CA SER A 167 3.33 -0.49 0.66
C SER A 167 2.77 0.29 1.87
N PRO A 168 3.33 1.47 2.20
CA PRO A 168 2.79 2.32 3.26
C PRO A 168 1.39 2.88 2.94
N ASN A 169 0.90 2.74 1.70
CA ASN A 169 -0.47 3.11 1.34
C ASN A 169 -1.53 2.37 2.19
N PHE A 170 -1.19 1.20 2.73
CA PHE A 170 -2.04 0.48 3.67
C PHE A 170 -2.39 1.31 4.91
N GLU A 171 -1.47 2.14 5.43
CA GLU A 171 -1.76 3.01 6.58
C GLU A 171 -2.93 3.95 6.27
N ASN A 172 -2.93 4.57 5.10
CA ASN A 172 -4.01 5.47 4.67
C ASN A 172 -5.33 4.72 4.39
N ALA A 173 -5.27 3.42 4.12
CA ALA A 173 -6.46 2.60 3.92
C ALA A 173 -7.13 2.26 5.26
N VAL A 174 -6.34 2.03 6.32
CA VAL A 174 -6.83 1.48 7.59
C VAL A 174 -6.99 2.52 8.72
N ILE A 175 -6.31 3.67 8.65
CA ILE A 175 -6.38 4.76 9.64
C ILE A 175 -7.24 5.92 9.09
N ARG A 176 -8.41 5.58 8.58
CA ARG A 176 -9.39 6.59 8.13
C ARG A 176 -10.29 7.00 9.29
N PRO A 177 -10.67 8.28 9.41
CA PRO A 177 -11.65 8.68 10.40
C PRO A 177 -12.98 8.00 10.11
N ARG A 178 -13.75 7.66 11.15
CA ARG A 178 -15.05 6.99 11.04
C ARG A 178 -16.02 7.62 10.02
N GLU A 179 -15.99 8.94 9.85
CA GLU A 179 -16.88 9.66 8.94
C GLU A 179 -16.60 9.33 7.47
N ASP A 180 -15.34 9.03 7.11
CA ASP A 180 -14.96 8.66 5.75
C ASP A 180 -15.47 7.25 5.38
N TRP A 181 -15.80 6.43 6.38
CA TRP A 181 -16.40 5.11 6.18
C TRP A 181 -17.91 5.17 5.94
N LYS A 182 -18.54 6.34 6.12
CA LYS A 182 -19.98 6.54 5.93
C LYS A 182 -20.24 7.03 4.51
N ALA A 183 -21.38 6.65 3.95
CA ALA A 183 -21.78 7.21 2.67
C ALA A 183 -21.94 8.74 2.79
N THR A 184 -21.15 9.49 2.02
CA THR A 184 -21.42 10.91 1.83
C THR A 184 -22.70 11.03 1.03
N GLU A 185 -23.73 11.66 1.59
CA GLU A 185 -24.86 12.13 0.81
C GLU A 185 -24.31 13.14 -0.20
N GLU A 186 -23.99 12.67 -1.42
CA GLU A 186 -23.78 13.57 -2.55
C GLU A 186 -25.06 14.39 -2.64
N THR A 187 -24.98 15.66 -2.21
CA THR A 187 -25.89 16.69 -2.67
C THR A 187 -25.77 16.69 -4.18
N SER A 188 -26.63 15.91 -4.81
CA SER A 188 -26.84 15.90 -6.25
C SER A 188 -26.91 17.35 -6.68
N PRO A 189 -26.09 17.82 -7.64
CA PRO A 189 -26.19 19.19 -8.12
C PRO A 189 -27.60 19.33 -8.65
N GLU A 190 -28.42 20.05 -7.88
CA GLU A 190 -29.74 20.49 -8.26
C GLU A 190 -29.63 21.01 -9.69
N SER A 191 -30.40 20.39 -10.58
CA SER A 191 -30.40 20.66 -11.99
C SER A 191 -30.50 22.17 -12.21
N SER A 192 -29.41 22.80 -12.65
CA SER A 192 -29.47 24.17 -13.14
C SER A 192 -30.47 24.19 -14.30
N PRO A 193 -31.58 24.95 -14.23
CA PRO A 193 -32.48 25.05 -15.35
C PRO A 193 -31.75 25.76 -16.48
N THR A 194 -31.52 25.04 -17.59
CA THR A 194 -31.11 25.61 -18.87
C THR A 194 -32.08 26.73 -19.28
N PRO A 195 -31.62 27.97 -19.54
CA PRO A 195 -32.32 28.83 -20.47
C PRO A 195 -31.72 28.60 -21.87
N SER A 196 -32.50 27.96 -22.73
CA SER A 196 -32.43 28.20 -24.17
C SER A 196 -33.86 28.40 -24.65
N PRO A 197 -34.09 29.46 -25.43
CA PRO A 197 -34.20 29.20 -26.86
C PRO A 197 -33.55 30.28 -27.76
N ASP A 198 -32.83 29.76 -28.78
CA ASP A 198 -32.98 30.04 -30.22
C ASP A 198 -32.60 31.41 -30.86
N ALA A 199 -31.56 31.33 -31.71
CA ALA A 199 -31.30 31.95 -33.04
C ALA A 199 -31.36 33.51 -33.24
N SER A 200 -30.25 34.22 -33.50
CA SER A 200 -29.48 34.37 -34.79
C SER A 200 -29.81 35.69 -35.54
N PRO A 201 -28.98 36.31 -36.43
CA PRO A 201 -27.51 36.36 -36.62
C PRO A 201 -26.92 37.80 -36.83
N SER A 202 -25.58 37.85 -36.99
CA SER A 202 -24.80 38.76 -37.88
C SER A 202 -24.64 40.27 -37.55
N SER A 203 -23.41 40.70 -37.25
CA SER A 203 -22.45 41.25 -38.25
C SER A 203 -21.33 42.09 -37.63
N THR A 204 -20.12 41.78 -38.09
CA THR A 204 -18.83 42.50 -38.14
C THR A 204 -18.85 44.03 -38.16
N GLU A 205 -17.94 44.70 -37.41
CA GLU A 205 -17.15 45.89 -37.82
C GLU A 205 -16.17 46.27 -36.67
N SER A 206 -14.87 45.91 -36.68
CA SER A 206 -13.73 46.62 -37.28
C SER A 206 -13.73 48.16 -37.11
N ALA A 207 -12.98 48.69 -36.13
CA ALA A 207 -12.04 49.83 -36.31
C ALA A 207 -11.48 50.37 -34.98
N ALA A 208 -10.16 50.31 -34.82
CA ALA A 208 -9.39 51.40 -34.20
C ALA A 208 -9.32 52.57 -35.21
N PRO A 209 -9.13 53.85 -34.81
CA PRO A 209 -7.75 54.32 -34.60
C PRO A 209 -7.55 55.46 -33.56
N GLU A 210 -6.29 55.55 -33.12
CA GLU A 210 -5.43 56.72 -32.85
C GLU A 210 -5.89 58.05 -32.21
N ALA A 211 -5.01 58.49 -31.28
CA ALA A 211 -4.40 59.83 -31.12
C ALA A 211 -4.97 60.86 -30.12
N SER A 212 -4.28 60.94 -28.96
CA SER A 212 -3.51 62.10 -28.39
C SER A 212 -4.19 63.48 -28.15
N PRO A 213 -3.62 64.40 -27.32
CA PRO A 213 -2.39 64.31 -26.52
C PRO A 213 -2.50 64.83 -25.06
N SER A 214 -1.46 64.52 -24.27
CA SER A 214 -1.08 65.24 -23.04
C SER A 214 -0.69 66.70 -23.31
N PRO A 215 -0.51 67.50 -22.24
CA PRO A 215 0.88 67.88 -21.95
C PRO A 215 1.26 67.83 -20.45
N LEU A 216 2.50 67.35 -20.22
CA LEU A 216 3.44 67.67 -19.13
C LEU A 216 3.99 69.12 -19.33
N PRO A 217 4.96 69.69 -18.56
CA PRO A 217 5.82 69.11 -17.52
C PRO A 217 6.09 70.03 -16.29
N SER A 218 6.81 69.51 -15.30
CA SER A 218 8.10 70.05 -14.78
C SER A 218 8.58 69.10 -13.65
N GLU A 219 9.59 68.24 -13.85
CA GLU A 219 11.06 68.49 -13.75
C GLU A 219 11.46 69.01 -12.35
N VAL A 220 12.51 68.58 -11.62
CA VAL A 220 13.80 67.90 -11.84
C VAL A 220 14.21 67.42 -10.41
N GLU A 221 14.81 66.26 -10.14
CA GLU A 221 16.26 65.96 -10.10
C GLU A 221 16.37 64.47 -9.71
N ALA A 222 17.05 63.59 -10.47
CA ALA A 222 18.51 63.49 -10.67
C ALA A 222 19.20 63.16 -9.32
N SER A 223 20.05 62.16 -9.14
CA SER A 223 20.71 61.16 -9.98
C SER A 223 21.42 60.20 -8.96
N PRO A 224 22.45 59.40 -9.27
CA PRO A 224 22.39 57.95 -9.08
C PRO A 224 23.50 57.42 -8.15
N SER A 225 23.68 56.09 -8.19
CA SER A 225 24.98 55.38 -8.21
C SER A 225 25.33 54.47 -7.02
N PRO A 226 26.18 53.44 -7.28
CA PRO A 226 26.17 52.11 -6.67
C PRO A 226 27.45 51.83 -5.85
N THR A 227 27.85 50.55 -5.72
CA THR A 227 29.20 50.04 -5.33
C THR A 227 29.37 49.84 -3.80
N ASP A 228 29.85 48.74 -3.23
CA ASP A 228 30.56 47.51 -3.65
C ASP A 228 30.47 46.43 -2.53
N PRO A 229 31.00 45.21 -2.71
CA PRO A 229 31.00 44.08 -1.78
C PRO A 229 32.24 44.04 -0.87
N ALA A 230 32.20 43.19 0.17
CA ALA A 230 33.42 42.65 0.78
C ALA A 230 33.13 41.29 1.47
N SER A 231 33.68 40.24 0.87
CA SER A 231 34.12 38.98 1.49
C SER A 231 35.49 39.21 2.18
N PRO A 232 36.21 38.22 2.72
CA PRO A 232 35.93 37.14 3.68
C PRO A 232 36.84 37.24 4.94
N ALA A 233 36.67 36.37 5.94
CA ALA A 233 37.81 35.90 6.76
C ALA A 233 37.52 34.55 7.44
N ASN A 234 38.55 33.71 7.38
CA ASN A 234 38.68 32.33 7.79
C ASN A 234 39.12 32.23 9.27
N SER A 235 39.15 30.99 9.78
CA SER A 235 39.89 30.49 10.97
C SER A 235 39.20 30.59 12.33
N GLU A 236 38.79 29.45 12.90
CA GLU A 236 39.62 28.58 13.75
C GLU A 236 39.10 27.12 13.69
#